data_AF-A0A352F1C1-F1
#
_entry.id   AF-A0A352F1C1-F1
#
_cell.length_a   1.000
_cell.length_b   1.000
_cell.length_c   1.000
_cell.angle_alpha   90.00
_cell.angle_beta   90.00
_cell.angle_gamma   90.00
#
_symmetry.space_group_name_H-M   'P 1'
#
loop_
_entity.id
_entity.type
_entity.pdbx_description
1 polymer ?
#
loop_
_entity_poly.entity_id
_entity_poly.type
_entity_poly.pdbx_seq_one_letter_code
_entity_poly.pdbx_strand_id
1 'polypeptide(L)'
;QNIPIRTELGRRIRRAFVAEKGYKIISADYSQLELRLLAHITQDAVMLEAFQHGEDIHARTARLVFGAKTDEELKEARRFAKIVNFAIAYAIEPWGLSQRVGISRQEAKKVIEDYYNTYKGVRRYMEEVPLRAREHGYVRSIYGRIRPLQGINDRNANIRKAAEREAI
;
A
#
# COMPACT_ATOMS: atom_id res chain seq x y z
N GLN A 1 7.24 15.99 8.85
CA GLN A 1 6.23 15.33 8.01
C GLN A 1 4.82 15.96 8.11
N ASN A 2 4.54 16.81 9.11
CA ASN A 2 3.17 17.27 9.37
C ASN A 2 2.70 18.50 8.55
N ILE A 3 3.56 19.10 7.71
CA ILE A 3 3.15 20.23 6.84
C ILE A 3 2.27 19.66 5.70
N PRO A 4 0.99 20.07 5.60
CA PRO A 4 0.09 19.53 4.59
C PRO A 4 0.64 19.64 3.17
N ILE A 5 0.46 18.59 2.36
CA ILE A 5 0.97 18.53 0.98
C ILE A 5 -0.03 19.12 -0.03
N ARG A 6 -1.33 18.82 0.15
CA ARG A 6 -2.35 19.05 -0.88
C ARG A 6 -3.19 20.32 -0.68
N THR A 7 -3.16 20.92 0.50
CA THR A 7 -3.93 22.13 0.83
C THR A 7 -3.21 23.39 0.38
N GLU A 8 -3.95 24.44 0.05
CA GLU A 8 -3.39 25.76 -0.25
C GLU A 8 -2.52 26.30 0.90
N LEU A 9 -3.00 26.22 2.14
CA LEU A 9 -2.25 26.64 3.33
C LEU A 9 -0.90 25.92 3.44
N GLY A 10 -0.89 24.59 3.27
CA GLY A 10 0.35 23.81 3.23
C GLY A 10 1.32 24.25 2.13
N ARG A 11 0.82 24.59 0.95
CA ARG A 11 1.65 25.17 -0.14
C ARG A 11 2.22 26.53 0.24
N ARG A 12 1.46 27.38 0.94
CA ARG A 12 1.94 28.68 1.45
C ARG A 12 3.04 28.50 2.48
N ILE A 13 2.87 27.60 3.45
CA ILE A 13 3.89 27.31 4.47
C ILE A 13 5.19 26.81 3.82
N ARG A 14 5.10 25.89 2.84
CA ARG A 14 6.27 25.38 2.12
C ARG A 14 7.05 26.46 1.37
N ARG A 15 6.37 27.51 0.89
CA ARG A 15 7.03 28.66 0.23
C ARG A 15 7.88 29.50 1.19
N ALA A 16 7.70 29.38 2.50
CA ALA A 16 8.56 30.05 3.48
C ALA A 16 9.95 29.40 3.59
N PHE A 17 10.10 28.15 3.12
CA PHE A 17 11.40 27.49 3.01
C PHE A 17 12.06 27.96 1.72
N VAL A 18 13.01 28.88 1.85
CA VAL A 18 13.73 29.48 0.72
C VAL A 18 15.22 29.13 0.80
N ALA A 19 15.85 29.00 -0.36
CA ALA A 19 17.30 28.89 -0.43
C ALA A 19 17.94 30.26 -0.19
N GLU A 20 19.16 30.25 0.33
CA GLU A 20 19.99 31.44 0.43
C GLU A 20 20.32 32.02 -0.96
N LYS A 21 20.67 33.30 -1.03
CA LYS A 21 21.09 33.95 -2.26
C LYS A 21 22.25 33.19 -2.90
N GLY A 22 22.14 32.89 -4.19
CA GLY A 22 23.12 32.07 -4.92
C GLY A 22 22.84 30.57 -4.89
N TYR A 23 21.86 30.10 -4.11
CA TYR A 23 21.50 28.69 -3.99
C TYR A 23 20.08 28.38 -4.49
N LYS A 24 19.78 27.09 -4.64
CA LYS A 24 18.46 26.54 -5.01
C LYS A 24 18.10 25.38 -4.09
N ILE A 25 16.80 25.21 -3.83
CA ILE A 25 16.28 23.99 -3.19
C ILE A 25 16.04 22.95 -4.28
N ILE A 26 16.57 21.74 -4.07
CA ILE A 26 16.30 20.57 -4.92
C ILE A 26 15.46 19.59 -4.09
N SER A 27 14.39 19.07 -4.69
CA SER A 27 13.57 18.01 -4.11
C SER A 27 13.75 16.74 -4.92
N ALA A 28 14.24 15.68 -4.28
CA ALA A 28 14.29 14.33 -4.84
C ALA A 28 13.35 13.44 -4.03
N ASP A 29 12.47 12.71 -4.72
CA ASP A 29 11.47 11.83 -4.11
C ASP A 29 11.47 10.47 -4.81
N TYR A 30 11.22 9.41 -4.04
CA TYR A 30 11.09 8.09 -4.60
C TYR A 30 9.66 7.84 -5.07
N SER A 31 9.46 7.91 -6.39
CA SER A 31 8.18 7.61 -7.03
C SER A 31 7.63 6.23 -6.64
N GLN A 32 6.58 6.24 -5.82
CA GLN A 32 5.82 5.07 -5.38
C GLN A 32 6.70 3.98 -4.73
N LEU A 33 7.70 4.38 -3.93
CA LEU A 33 8.66 3.46 -3.30
C LEU A 33 8.01 2.27 -2.61
N GLU A 34 6.96 2.49 -1.81
CA GLU A 34 6.29 1.43 -1.05
C GLU A 34 5.70 0.34 -1.95
N LEU A 35 5.11 0.70 -3.09
CA LEU A 35 4.56 -0.29 -4.03
C LEU A 35 5.65 -1.00 -4.82
N ARG A 36 6.78 -0.32 -5.10
CA ARG A 36 7.95 -0.96 -5.70
C ARG A 36 8.60 -1.97 -4.74
N LEU A 37 8.66 -1.63 -3.46
CA LEU A 37 9.11 -2.55 -2.41
C LEU A 37 8.14 -3.73 -2.27
N LEU A 38 6.83 -3.48 -2.28
CA LEU A 38 5.83 -4.55 -2.27
C LEU A 38 6.03 -5.49 -3.46
N ALA A 39 6.14 -4.98 -4.69
CA ALA A 39 6.41 -5.79 -5.87
C ALA A 39 7.68 -6.64 -5.72
N HIS A 40 8.76 -6.03 -5.20
CA HIS A 40 10.03 -6.71 -4.97
C HIS A 40 9.94 -7.79 -3.87
N ILE A 41 9.32 -7.51 -2.74
CA ILE A 41 9.24 -8.45 -1.61
C ILE A 41 8.31 -9.62 -1.95
N THR A 42 7.20 -9.32 -2.62
CA THR A 42 6.18 -10.31 -2.97
C THR A 42 6.55 -11.12 -4.21
N GLN A 43 7.48 -10.61 -5.03
CA GLN A 43 7.81 -11.13 -6.36
C GLN A 43 6.54 -11.31 -7.20
N ASP A 44 5.60 -10.37 -7.08
CA ASP A 44 4.35 -10.42 -7.83
C ASP A 44 4.59 -10.07 -9.30
N ALA A 45 4.32 -11.04 -10.18
CA ALA A 45 4.62 -10.90 -11.61
C ALA A 45 3.92 -9.71 -12.26
N VAL A 46 2.65 -9.45 -11.92
CA VAL A 46 1.86 -8.37 -12.53
C VAL A 46 2.37 -7.00 -12.06
N MET A 47 2.71 -6.87 -10.78
CA MET A 47 3.31 -5.63 -10.28
C MET A 47 4.70 -5.36 -10.85
N LEU A 48 5.54 -6.41 -10.91
CA LEU A 48 6.90 -6.29 -11.47
C LEU A 48 6.86 -5.87 -12.93
N GLU A 49 6.03 -6.52 -13.74
CA GLU A 49 5.82 -6.19 -15.17
C GLU A 49 5.41 -4.73 -15.33
N ALA A 50 4.40 -4.27 -14.57
CA ALA A 50 3.93 -2.89 -14.64
C ALA A 50 5.04 -1.87 -14.33
N PHE A 51 5.85 -2.12 -13.29
CA PHE A 51 6.96 -1.22 -12.96
C PHE A 51 8.12 -1.27 -13.94
N GLN A 52 8.41 -2.43 -14.53
CA GLN A 52 9.47 -2.59 -15.54
C GLN A 52 9.13 -1.88 -16.84
N HIS A 53 7.85 -1.89 -17.25
CA HIS A 53 7.38 -1.19 -18.44
C HIS A 53 7.04 0.30 -18.19
N GLY A 54 7.27 0.82 -16.98
CA GLY A 54 6.97 2.20 -16.64
C GLY A 54 5.46 2.53 -16.63
N GLU A 55 4.62 1.52 -16.47
CA GLU A 55 3.17 1.68 -16.41
C GLU A 55 2.72 2.34 -15.11
N ASP A 56 1.58 3.04 -15.18
CA ASP A 56 0.89 3.49 -13.98
C ASP A 56 0.22 2.30 -13.29
N ILE A 57 0.83 1.85 -12.19
CA ILE A 57 0.33 0.71 -11.40
C ILE A 57 -1.12 0.89 -10.95
N HIS A 58 -1.57 2.12 -10.66
CA HIS A 58 -2.96 2.36 -10.26
C HIS A 58 -3.92 2.23 -11.44
N ALA A 59 -3.51 2.67 -12.63
CA ALA A 59 -4.28 2.46 -13.85
C ALA A 59 -4.31 0.97 -14.23
N ARG A 60 -3.19 0.24 -14.08
CA ARG A 60 -3.13 -1.21 -14.28
C ARG A 60 -4.09 -1.93 -13.33
N THR A 61 -4.06 -1.61 -12.04
CA THR A 61 -5.01 -2.14 -11.05
C THR A 61 -6.45 -1.77 -11.40
N ALA A 62 -6.72 -0.53 -11.84
CA ALA A 62 -8.05 -0.10 -12.28
C ALA A 62 -8.63 -0.97 -13.40
N ARG A 63 -7.81 -1.32 -14.39
CA ARG A 63 -8.23 -2.19 -15.49
C ARG A 63 -8.42 -3.64 -15.05
N LEU A 64 -7.48 -4.20 -14.29
CA LEU A 64 -7.49 -5.62 -13.95
C LEU A 64 -8.49 -5.99 -12.85
N VAL A 65 -8.63 -5.12 -11.84
CA VAL A 65 -9.47 -5.41 -10.66
C VAL A 65 -10.87 -4.81 -10.80
N PHE A 66 -10.99 -3.63 -11.40
CA PHE A 66 -12.28 -2.93 -11.54
C PHE A 66 -12.86 -3.01 -12.94
N GLY A 67 -12.13 -3.59 -13.89
CA GLY A 67 -12.62 -3.81 -15.24
C GLY A 67 -12.84 -2.53 -16.05
N ALA A 68 -12.17 -1.42 -15.71
CA ALA A 68 -12.29 -0.16 -16.45
C ALA A 68 -11.83 -0.34 -17.91
N LYS A 69 -12.71 -0.04 -18.87
CA LYS A 69 -12.49 -0.19 -20.32
C LYS A 69 -12.38 1.15 -21.04
N THR A 70 -13.08 2.18 -20.57
CA THR A 70 -13.04 3.52 -21.16
C THR A 70 -12.09 4.46 -20.40
N ASP A 71 -11.71 5.58 -21.02
CA ASP A 71 -10.88 6.59 -20.36
C ASP A 71 -11.63 7.29 -19.21
N GLU A 72 -12.94 7.49 -19.34
CA GLU A 72 -13.81 8.00 -18.28
C GLU A 72 -13.84 7.06 -17.08
N GLU A 73 -14.07 5.76 -17.31
CA GLU A 73 -14.07 4.73 -16.26
C GLU A 73 -12.69 4.65 -15.58
N LEU A 74 -11.62 4.72 -16.37
CA LEU A 74 -10.26 4.64 -15.87
C LEU A 74 -9.95 5.79 -14.90
N LYS A 75 -10.44 7.00 -15.17
CA LYS A 75 -10.16 8.17 -14.33
C LYS A 75 -10.68 7.99 -12.90
N GLU A 76 -11.91 7.50 -12.76
CA GLU A 76 -12.52 7.25 -11.46
C GLU A 76 -11.95 5.98 -10.80
N ALA A 77 -11.89 4.88 -11.54
CA ALA A 77 -11.38 3.61 -11.06
C ALA A 77 -9.92 3.69 -10.62
N ARG A 78 -9.09 4.52 -11.28
CA ARG A 78 -7.69 4.75 -10.89
C ARG A 78 -7.58 5.38 -9.49
N ARG A 79 -8.47 6.31 -9.14
CA ARG A 79 -8.47 6.90 -7.79
C ARG A 79 -8.79 5.84 -6.74
N PHE A 80 -9.77 4.99 -7.03
CA PHE A 80 -10.16 3.89 -6.15
C PHE A 80 -9.05 2.84 -6.03
N ALA A 81 -8.50 2.40 -7.15
CA ALA A 81 -7.37 1.48 -7.24
C ALA A 81 -6.13 1.98 -6.47
N LYS A 82 -5.89 3.30 -6.47
CA LYS A 82 -4.85 3.91 -5.64
C LYS A 82 -5.12 3.68 -4.15
N ILE A 83 -6.33 3.92 -3.67
CA ILE A 83 -6.69 3.69 -2.26
C ILE A 83 -6.50 2.21 -1.92
N VAL A 84 -6.95 1.30 -2.78
CA VAL A 84 -6.86 -0.15 -2.60
C VAL A 84 -5.41 -0.62 -2.57
N ASN A 85 -4.57 -0.22 -3.52
CA ASN A 85 -3.14 -0.58 -3.56
C ASN A 85 -2.44 -0.26 -2.23
N PHE A 86 -2.62 0.96 -1.72
CA PHE A 86 -2.02 1.34 -0.45
C PHE A 86 -2.69 0.64 0.72
N ALA A 87 -4.02 0.55 0.74
CA ALA A 87 -4.72 -0.09 1.86
C ALA A 87 -4.33 -1.57 2.02
N ILE A 88 -4.21 -2.31 0.91
CA ILE A 88 -3.78 -3.71 0.93
C ILE A 88 -2.30 -3.82 1.33
N ALA A 89 -1.42 -2.93 0.86
CA ALA A 89 -0.03 -2.89 1.32
C ALA A 89 0.10 -2.76 2.86
N TYR A 90 -0.91 -2.17 3.52
CA TYR A 90 -1.01 -2.05 4.98
C TYR A 90 -1.98 -3.06 5.62
N ALA A 91 -2.23 -4.20 4.98
CA ALA A 91 -3.06 -5.29 5.49
C ALA A 91 -4.45 -4.84 5.96
N ILE A 92 -5.13 -4.00 5.18
CA ILE A 92 -6.47 -3.53 5.53
C ILE A 92 -7.49 -4.68 5.56
N GLU A 93 -8.38 -4.67 6.55
CA GLU A 93 -9.52 -5.57 6.58
C GLU A 93 -10.69 -5.05 5.71
N PRO A 94 -11.61 -5.92 5.25
CA PRO A 94 -12.76 -5.49 4.44
C PRO A 94 -13.58 -4.36 5.06
N TRP A 95 -13.78 -4.36 6.38
CA TRP A 95 -14.48 -3.27 7.08
C TRP A 95 -13.72 -1.94 6.96
N GLY A 96 -12.40 -1.95 7.17
CA GLY A 96 -11.57 -0.75 7.05
C GLY A 96 -11.56 -0.20 5.62
N LEU A 97 -11.52 -1.08 4.62
CA LEU A 97 -11.61 -0.66 3.23
C LEU A 97 -12.97 -0.04 2.92
N SER A 98 -14.05 -0.66 3.38
CA SER A 98 -15.41 -0.19 3.17
C SER A 98 -15.60 1.25 3.67
N GLN A 99 -15.06 1.58 4.84
CA GLN A 99 -15.09 2.94 5.39
C GLN A 99 -14.28 3.96 4.58
N ARG A 100 -13.12 3.55 4.02
CA ARG A 100 -12.24 4.45 3.26
C ARG A 100 -12.80 4.81 1.88
N VAL A 101 -13.56 3.90 1.28
CA VAL A 101 -14.03 4.06 -0.10
C VAL A 101 -15.54 4.21 -0.23
N GLY A 102 -16.30 4.06 0.86
CA GLY A 102 -17.74 4.30 0.89
C GLY A 102 -18.58 3.20 0.22
N ILE A 103 -18.15 1.94 0.32
CA ILE A 103 -18.88 0.77 -0.22
C ILE A 103 -19.33 -0.16 0.91
N SER A 104 -20.17 -1.15 0.59
CA SER A 104 -20.56 -2.17 1.57
C SER A 104 -19.37 -3.06 1.95
N ARG A 105 -19.45 -3.69 3.14
CA ARG A 105 -18.44 -4.66 3.58
C ARG A 105 -18.30 -5.85 2.64
N GLN A 106 -19.41 -6.27 2.01
CA GLN A 106 -19.42 -7.39 1.07
C GLN A 106 -18.69 -7.03 -0.23
N GLU A 107 -18.93 -5.84 -0.77
CA GLU A 107 -18.20 -5.33 -1.93
C GLU A 107 -16.72 -5.15 -1.62
N ALA A 108 -16.38 -4.58 -0.45
CA ALA A 108 -14.98 -4.43 -0.03
C ALA A 108 -14.26 -5.79 0.08
N LYS A 109 -14.95 -6.83 0.59
CA LYS A 109 -14.40 -8.19 0.60
C LYS A 109 -14.16 -8.70 -0.83
N LYS A 110 -15.13 -8.54 -1.72
CA LYS A 110 -14.99 -8.93 -3.13
C LYS A 110 -13.80 -8.22 -3.80
N VAL A 111 -13.65 -6.91 -3.58
CA VAL A 111 -12.53 -6.13 -4.11
C VAL A 111 -11.18 -6.68 -3.63
N ILE A 112 -11.06 -7.03 -2.35
CA ILE A 112 -9.82 -7.61 -1.80
C ILE A 112 -9.54 -8.98 -2.42
N GLU A 113 -10.56 -9.83 -2.60
CA GLU A 113 -10.39 -11.12 -3.26
C GLU A 113 -10.00 -10.97 -4.74
N ASP A 114 -10.68 -10.09 -5.49
CA ASP A 114 -10.37 -9.81 -6.91
C ASP A 114 -8.93 -9.26 -7.05
N TYR A 115 -8.50 -8.45 -6.08
CA TYR A 115 -7.12 -7.97 -5.98
C TYR A 115 -6.13 -9.12 -5.77
N TYR A 116 -6.38 -10.01 -4.81
CA TYR A 116 -5.50 -11.15 -4.53
C TYR A 116 -5.48 -12.18 -5.65
N ASN A 117 -6.57 -12.33 -6.40
CA ASN A 117 -6.61 -13.17 -7.59
C ASN A 117 -5.77 -12.60 -8.73
N THR A 118 -5.67 -11.27 -8.81
CA THR A 118 -4.82 -10.54 -9.76
C THR A 118 -3.35 -10.57 -9.34
N TYR A 119 -3.08 -10.21 -8.08
CA TYR A 119 -1.74 -10.07 -7.51
C TYR A 119 -1.43 -11.22 -6.54
N LYS A 120 -1.20 -12.41 -7.12
CA LYS A 120 -1.01 -13.67 -6.38
C LYS A 120 0.22 -13.66 -5.46
N GLY A 121 1.28 -12.95 -5.83
CA GLY A 121 2.47 -12.80 -4.99
C GLY A 121 2.16 -12.00 -3.73
N VAL A 122 1.32 -10.97 -3.85
CA VAL A 122 0.85 -10.19 -2.70
C VAL A 122 -0.01 -11.06 -1.78
N ARG A 123 -0.96 -11.84 -2.34
CA ARG A 123 -1.77 -12.78 -1.56
C ARG A 123 -0.91 -13.72 -0.72
N ARG A 124 0.04 -14.39 -1.37
CA ARG A 124 0.97 -15.31 -0.70
C ARG A 124 1.72 -14.63 0.44
N TYR A 125 2.24 -13.42 0.23
CA TYR A 125 2.93 -12.67 1.27
C TYR A 125 2.02 -12.34 2.46
N MET A 126 0.79 -11.88 2.19
CA MET A 126 -0.19 -11.55 3.24
C MET A 126 -0.61 -12.76 4.08
N GLU A 127 -0.60 -13.96 3.48
CA GLU A 127 -0.93 -15.22 4.16
C GLU A 127 0.27 -15.80 4.92
N GLU A 128 1.48 -15.75 4.36
CA GLU A 128 2.68 -16.39 4.93
C GLU A 128 3.36 -15.58 6.03
N VAL A 129 3.43 -14.24 5.91
CA VAL A 129 4.16 -13.40 6.86
C VAL A 129 3.63 -13.53 8.30
N PRO A 130 2.31 -13.48 8.55
CA PRO A 130 1.76 -13.70 9.88
C PRO A 130 2.16 -15.06 10.47
N LEU A 131 2.22 -16.12 9.65
CA LEU A 131 2.62 -17.46 10.11
C LEU A 131 4.08 -17.49 10.54
N ARG A 132 4.99 -16.95 9.70
CA ARG A 132 6.41 -16.84 10.03
C ARG A 132 6.65 -15.96 11.26
N ALA A 133 5.90 -14.86 11.38
CA ALA A 133 5.98 -13.95 12.52
C ALA A 133 5.57 -14.62 13.83
N ARG A 134 4.54 -15.48 13.81
CA ARG A 134 4.13 -16.28 14.99
C ARG A 134 5.19 -17.28 15.41
N GLU A 135 5.82 -17.93 14.43
CA GLU A 135 6.91 -18.90 14.68
C GLU A 135 8.15 -18.23 15.28
N HIS A 136 8.58 -17.08 14.75
CA HIS A 136 9.84 -16.44 15.12
C HIS A 136 9.71 -15.37 16.21
N GLY A 137 8.52 -14.80 16.40
CA GLY A 137 8.28 -13.67 17.31
C GLY A 137 8.74 -12.30 16.76
N TYR A 138 9.22 -12.25 15.51
CA TYR A 138 9.70 -11.02 14.86
C TYR A 138 9.58 -11.12 13.33
N VAL A 139 9.74 -9.98 12.65
CA VAL A 139 9.96 -9.90 11.19
C VAL A 139 11.28 -9.22 10.86
N ARG A 140 11.76 -9.38 9.63
CA ARG A 140 13.00 -8.79 9.13
C ARG A 140 12.76 -8.01 7.84
N SER A 141 13.39 -6.85 7.71
CA SER A 141 13.44 -6.13 6.43
C SER A 141 14.38 -6.82 5.44
N ILE A 142 14.36 -6.38 4.16
CA ILE A 142 15.24 -6.86 3.09
C ILE A 142 16.73 -6.81 3.49
N TYR A 143 17.12 -5.81 4.27
CA TYR A 143 18.50 -5.63 4.76
C TYR A 143 18.72 -6.15 6.19
N GLY A 144 17.82 -6.99 6.71
CA GLY A 144 18.01 -7.69 7.97
C GLY A 144 17.63 -6.93 9.24
N ARG A 145 17.03 -5.74 9.15
CA ARG A 145 16.54 -5.03 10.35
C ARG A 145 15.42 -5.86 10.99
N ILE A 146 15.60 -6.23 12.26
CA ILE A 146 14.64 -7.01 13.04
C ILE A 146 13.59 -6.08 13.67
N ARG A 147 12.31 -6.49 13.61
CA ARG A 147 11.20 -5.90 14.37
C ARG A 147 10.53 -6.99 15.23
N PRO A 148 10.76 -7.00 16.55
CA PRO A 148 10.05 -7.88 17.47
C PRO A 148 8.55 -7.57 17.52
N LEU A 149 7.71 -8.59 17.69
CA LEU A 149 6.25 -8.47 17.69
C LEU A 149 5.68 -9.05 18.98
N GLN A 150 5.57 -8.24 20.03
CA GLN A 150 5.16 -8.71 21.36
C GLN A 150 3.78 -9.39 21.36
N GLY A 151 2.83 -8.87 20.58
CA GLY A 151 1.46 -9.37 20.55
C GLY A 151 1.21 -10.58 19.63
N ILE A 152 2.22 -11.08 18.90
CA ILE A 152 2.00 -12.02 17.80
C ILE A 152 1.47 -13.40 18.23
N ASN A 153 1.76 -13.78 19.48
CA ASN A 153 1.29 -15.03 20.10
C ASN A 153 0.31 -14.78 21.27
N ASP A 154 -0.25 -13.57 21.37
CA ASP A 154 -1.20 -13.23 22.44
C ASP A 154 -2.48 -14.06 22.30
N ARG A 155 -3.07 -14.45 23.44
CA ARG A 155 -4.35 -15.18 23.47
C ARG A 155 -5.50 -14.30 22.98
N ASN A 156 -5.44 -13.00 23.24
CA ASN A 156 -6.40 -12.01 22.77
C ASN A 156 -6.29 -11.84 21.25
N ALA A 157 -7.35 -12.22 20.55
CA ALA A 157 -7.40 -12.16 19.09
C ALA A 157 -7.19 -10.74 18.52
N ASN A 158 -7.62 -9.70 19.23
CA ASN A 158 -7.47 -8.32 18.75
C ASN A 158 -6.01 -7.85 18.83
N ILE A 159 -5.32 -8.18 19.92
CA ILE A 159 -3.88 -7.89 20.09
C ILE A 159 -3.09 -8.65 19.03
N ARG A 160 -3.40 -9.94 18.86
CA ARG A 160 -2.76 -10.79 17.87
C ARG A 160 -2.95 -10.30 16.44
N LYS A 161 -4.18 -10.00 16.03
CA LYS A 161 -4.46 -9.44 14.68
C LYS A 161 -3.80 -8.08 14.46
N ALA A 162 -3.67 -7.25 15.49
CA ALA A 162 -2.92 -6.00 15.38
C ALA A 162 -1.42 -6.27 15.12
N ALA A 163 -0.82 -7.23 15.84
CA ALA A 163 0.56 -7.65 15.62
C ALA A 163 0.78 -8.32 14.25
N GLU A 164 -0.20 -9.07 13.73
CA GLU A 164 -0.14 -9.66 12.39
C GLU A 164 -0.15 -8.60 11.28
N ARG A 165 -0.95 -7.54 11.45
CA ARG A 165 -0.91 -6.38 10.53
C ARG A 165 0.39 -5.59 10.65
N GLU A 166 0.97 -5.54 11.84
CA GLU A 166 2.28 -4.91 12.07
C GLU A 166 3.44 -5.71 11.48
N ALA A 167 3.28 -7.03 11.35
CA ALA A 167 4.26 -7.92 10.76
C ALA A 167 4.43 -7.71 9.25
N ILE A 168 3.36 -7.28 8.57
CA ILE A 168 3.28 -7.05 7.12
C ILE A 168 3.97 -5.74 6.76
#